data_AF-A0AA36ECZ8-F1
#
_entry.id   AF-A0AA36ECZ8-F1
#
_cell.length_a   1.000
_cell.length_b   1.000
_cell.length_c   1.000
_cell.angle_alpha   90.00
_cell.angle_beta   90.00
_cell.angle_gamma   90.00
#
_symmetry.space_group_name_H-M   'P 1'
#
loop_
_entity.id
_entity.type
_entity.pdbx_description
1 polymer ?
#
loop_
_entity_poly.entity_id
_entity_poly.type
_entity_poly.pdbx_seq_one_letter_code
_entity_poly.pdbx_strand_id
1 'polypeptide(L)'
;MAVRQKAVATLPTLMRALRKESPSLPQRLPSLRRAFSLYDQINLIDNVPEDQLRFQGYTDSGFTVNGVQYEGSLLCVGNLMLSWSPKKMSDITTNSLSIFQVVRPIPEILIIGTGRYIQPVDPEIRKFIRSTGMKLEAVDSRNASSTYNILNEEGRIVAAALLPYGVSD
;
A
#
# COMPACT_ATOMS: atom_id res chain seq x y z
N MET A 1 -56.30 22.46 -31.91
CA MET A 1 -54.85 22.77 -31.89
C MET A 1 -54.37 22.72 -30.43
N ALA A 2 -54.13 21.56 -29.82
CA ALA A 2 -53.04 20.61 -30.03
C ALA A 2 -51.67 21.02 -29.43
N VAL A 3 -51.61 21.44 -28.16
CA VAL A 3 -50.38 21.42 -27.35
C VAL A 3 -50.77 21.23 -25.88
N ARG A 4 -50.79 19.98 -25.36
CA ARG A 4 -50.71 19.65 -23.90
C ARG A 4 -50.87 18.16 -23.58
N GLN A 5 -50.31 17.24 -24.37
CA GLN A 5 -50.36 15.81 -24.01
C GLN A 5 -49.10 15.08 -24.49
N LYS A 6 -47.95 15.32 -23.84
CA LYS A 6 -46.74 14.48 -24.03
C LYS A 6 -45.91 14.24 -22.77
N ALA A 7 -46.45 14.46 -21.57
CA ALA A 7 -45.70 14.32 -20.31
C ALA A 7 -46.11 13.15 -19.40
N VAL A 8 -47.12 12.34 -19.76
CA VAL A 8 -47.67 11.31 -18.85
C VAL A 8 -47.36 9.87 -19.30
N ALA A 9 -46.88 9.66 -20.52
CA ALA A 9 -46.71 8.31 -21.08
C ALA A 9 -45.39 7.59 -20.71
N THR A 10 -44.43 8.26 -20.06
CA THR A 10 -43.09 7.69 -19.79
C THR A 10 -42.77 7.48 -18.30
N LEU A 11 -43.65 7.88 -17.39
CA LEU A 11 -43.50 7.69 -15.94
C LEU A 11 -43.43 6.20 -15.50
N PRO A 12 -44.23 5.28 -16.07
CA PRO A 12 -44.15 3.85 -15.70
C PRO A 12 -42.81 3.23 -16.06
N THR A 13 -42.18 3.71 -17.13
CA THR A 13 -40.90 3.19 -17.65
C THR A 13 -39.72 3.64 -16.78
N LEU A 14 -39.76 4.88 -16.27
CA LEU A 14 -38.77 5.43 -15.32
C LEU A 14 -38.85 4.75 -13.94
N MET A 15 -40.07 4.47 -13.44
CA MET A 15 -40.24 3.73 -12.17
C MET A 15 -39.77 2.27 -12.27
N ARG A 16 -39.81 1.67 -13.47
CA ARG A 16 -39.32 0.30 -13.70
C ARG A 16 -37.79 0.25 -13.81
N ALA A 17 -37.14 1.32 -14.27
CA ALA A 17 -35.68 1.45 -14.31
C ALA A 17 -35.07 1.64 -12.91
N LEU A 18 -35.75 2.33 -12.00
CA LEU A 18 -35.30 2.53 -10.61
C LEU A 18 -35.53 1.31 -9.69
N ARG A 19 -36.23 0.27 -10.17
CA ARG A 19 -36.49 -0.96 -9.41
C ARG A 19 -35.47 -2.08 -9.70
N LYS A 20 -34.49 -1.84 -10.57
CA LYS A 20 -33.53 -2.87 -10.95
C LYS A 20 -32.21 -2.69 -10.19
N GLU A 21 -32.07 -3.56 -9.19
CA GLU A 21 -30.80 -4.00 -8.58
C GLU A 21 -30.07 -2.98 -7.71
N SER A 22 -30.44 -2.96 -6.43
CA SER A 22 -29.45 -2.70 -5.38
C SER A 22 -28.45 -3.86 -5.37
N PRO A 23 -27.14 -3.64 -5.54
CA PRO A 23 -26.18 -4.73 -5.40
C PRO A 23 -26.25 -5.24 -3.96
N SER A 24 -26.45 -6.55 -3.79
CA SER A 24 -26.38 -7.18 -2.48
C SER A 24 -24.97 -6.98 -1.91
N LEU A 25 -24.87 -6.31 -0.77
CA LEU A 25 -23.64 -6.25 0.01
C LEU A 25 -23.21 -7.69 0.33
N PRO A 26 -21.98 -8.12 -0.03
CA PRO A 26 -21.50 -9.44 0.33
C PRO A 26 -21.51 -9.58 1.86
N GLN A 27 -22.27 -10.54 2.39
CA GLN A 27 -22.53 -10.76 3.82
C GLN A 27 -21.31 -11.24 4.65
N ARG A 28 -20.09 -11.12 4.12
CA ARG A 28 -18.86 -11.34 4.88
C ARG A 28 -17.84 -10.32 4.43
N LEU A 29 -17.51 -9.37 5.30
CA LEU A 29 -16.33 -8.55 5.13
C LEU A 29 -15.13 -9.51 5.01
N PRO A 30 -14.34 -9.44 3.92
CA PRO A 30 -13.09 -10.16 3.87
C PRO A 30 -12.26 -9.75 5.09
N SER A 31 -11.52 -10.69 5.69
CA SER A 31 -10.53 -10.33 6.69
C SER A 31 -9.63 -9.24 6.11
N LEU A 32 -9.17 -8.29 6.92
CA LEU A 32 -8.36 -7.15 6.43
C LEU A 32 -7.24 -7.61 5.47
N ARG A 33 -6.59 -8.76 5.75
CA ARG A 33 -5.62 -9.40 4.84
C ARG A 33 -6.12 -9.68 3.43
N ARG A 34 -7.38 -10.11 3.28
CA ARG A 34 -8.01 -10.44 1.99
C ARG A 34 -8.61 -9.21 1.30
N ALA A 35 -9.03 -8.20 2.06
CA ALA A 35 -9.44 -6.91 1.51
C ALA A 35 -8.26 -6.24 0.80
N PHE A 36 -7.08 -6.22 1.43
CA PHE A 36 -5.86 -5.62 0.86
C PHE A 36 -5.38 -6.31 -0.43
N SER A 37 -5.48 -7.64 -0.53
CA SER A 37 -5.17 -8.36 -1.77
C SER A 37 -6.13 -8.06 -2.94
N LEU A 38 -7.35 -7.59 -2.66
CA LEU A 38 -8.33 -7.23 -3.69
C LEU A 38 -8.15 -5.79 -4.19
N TYR A 39 -7.66 -4.86 -3.35
CA TYR A 39 -7.35 -3.50 -3.78
C TYR A 39 -6.22 -3.46 -4.83
N ASP A 40 -5.25 -4.39 -4.74
CA ASP A 40 -4.19 -4.55 -5.76
C ASP A 40 -4.76 -4.89 -7.16
N GLN A 41 -5.94 -5.52 -7.22
CA GLN A 41 -6.62 -5.86 -8.47
C GLN A 41 -7.58 -4.78 -8.96
N ILE A 42 -7.89 -3.79 -8.14
CA ILE A 42 -8.82 -2.73 -8.51
C ILE A 42 -8.11 -1.39 -8.35
N ASN A 43 -7.44 -0.94 -9.41
CA ASN A 43 -7.07 0.46 -9.60
C ASN A 43 -8.36 1.29 -9.69
N LEU A 44 -8.98 1.60 -8.56
CA LEU A 44 -10.29 2.25 -8.43
C LEU A 44 -10.18 3.78 -8.31
N ILE A 45 -8.98 4.35 -8.47
CA ILE A 45 -8.73 5.77 -8.31
C ILE A 45 -8.00 6.27 -9.55
N ASP A 46 -8.76 6.92 -10.44
CA ASP A 46 -8.26 7.52 -11.68
C ASP A 46 -7.45 8.82 -11.47
N ASN A 47 -7.33 9.30 -10.22
CA ASN A 47 -6.66 10.56 -9.87
C ASN A 47 -5.78 10.43 -8.61
N VAL A 48 -4.73 9.62 -8.68
CA VAL A 48 -3.62 9.71 -7.71
C VAL A 48 -2.71 10.86 -8.17
N PRO A 49 -2.29 11.80 -7.31
CA PRO A 49 -1.34 12.84 -7.69
C PRO A 49 -0.08 12.21 -8.31
N GLU A 50 0.35 12.68 -9.48
CA GLU A 50 1.49 12.12 -10.24
C GLU A 50 2.79 12.03 -9.42
N ASP A 51 2.90 12.81 -8.34
CA ASP A 51 4.09 12.91 -7.50
C ASP A 51 4.18 11.85 -6.39
N GLN A 52 3.18 10.98 -6.23
CA GLN A 52 3.22 9.94 -5.18
C GLN A 52 4.04 8.72 -5.59
N LEU A 53 4.84 8.21 -4.66
CA LEU A 53 5.61 6.99 -4.84
C LEU A 53 4.67 5.78 -4.79
N ARG A 54 4.61 5.01 -5.87
CA ARG A 54 3.78 3.82 -6.02
C ARG A 54 4.58 2.62 -6.51
N PHE A 55 4.55 1.55 -5.72
CA PHE A 55 5.03 0.23 -6.14
C PHE A 55 4.03 -0.40 -7.12
N GLN A 56 4.52 -0.87 -8.26
CA GLN A 56 3.71 -1.46 -9.33
C GLN A 56 4.07 -2.93 -9.57
N GLY A 57 5.28 -3.34 -9.18
CA GLY A 57 5.77 -4.69 -9.38
C GLY A 57 6.97 -4.99 -8.49
N TYR A 58 7.31 -6.27 -8.42
CA TYR A 58 8.49 -6.77 -7.73
C TYR A 58 9.09 -7.92 -8.52
N THR A 59 10.40 -8.09 -8.38
CA THR A 59 11.17 -9.18 -8.96
C THR A 59 11.98 -9.86 -7.86
N ASP A 60 12.71 -10.91 -8.21
CA ASP A 60 13.61 -11.57 -7.27
C ASP A 60 14.74 -10.63 -6.79
N SER A 61 15.11 -9.63 -7.60
CA SER A 61 16.21 -8.71 -7.33
C SER A 61 15.78 -7.30 -6.92
N GLY A 62 14.52 -6.90 -7.07
CA GLY A 62 14.11 -5.53 -6.80
C GLY A 62 12.63 -5.23 -7.02
N PHE A 63 12.34 -3.99 -7.40
CA PHE A 63 10.99 -3.42 -7.44
C PHE A 63 10.77 -2.52 -8.66
N THR A 64 9.54 -2.48 -9.17
CA THR A 64 9.09 -1.49 -10.14
C THR A 64 8.32 -0.40 -9.40
N VAL A 65 8.82 0.83 -9.45
CA VAL A 65 8.23 2.00 -8.76
C VAL A 65 8.04 3.11 -9.78
N ASN A 66 6.82 3.62 -9.91
CA ASN A 66 6.46 4.67 -10.88
C ASN A 66 6.99 4.39 -12.31
N GLY A 67 6.89 3.14 -12.78
CA GLY A 67 7.34 2.72 -14.11
C GLY A 67 8.84 2.46 -14.24
N VAL A 68 9.63 2.72 -13.20
CA VAL A 68 11.10 2.54 -13.20
C VAL A 68 11.48 1.30 -12.40
N GLN A 69 12.43 0.53 -12.93
CA GLN A 69 12.99 -0.64 -12.24
C GLN A 69 14.13 -0.23 -11.32
N TYR A 70 14.05 -0.66 -10.06
CA TYR A 70 15.06 -0.46 -9.05
C TYR A 70 15.57 -1.81 -8.56
N GLU A 71 16.88 -1.99 -8.57
CA GLU A 71 17.53 -3.19 -8.05
C GLU A 71 17.93 -3.03 -6.59
N GLY A 72 17.85 -4.13 -5.86
CA GLY A 72 18.21 -4.22 -4.46
C GLY A 72 17.11 -3.76 -3.51
N SER A 73 17.52 -3.58 -2.26
CA SER A 73 16.63 -3.19 -1.18
C SER A 73 16.35 -1.69 -1.20
N LEU A 74 15.13 -1.32 -0.80
CA LEU A 74 14.66 0.05 -0.84
C LEU A 74 14.18 0.52 0.52
N LEU A 75 14.40 1.80 0.80
CA LEU A 75 13.85 2.49 1.96
C LEU A 75 13.06 3.71 1.47
N CYS A 76 11.80 3.78 1.87
CA CYS A 76 10.87 4.80 1.43
C CYS A 76 10.27 5.54 2.62
N VAL A 77 10.08 6.86 2.47
CA VAL A 77 9.32 7.69 3.42
C VAL A 77 8.50 8.71 2.66
N GLY A 78 7.17 8.59 2.71
CA GLY A 78 6.27 9.44 1.93
C GLY A 78 6.55 9.34 0.42
N ASN A 79 7.10 10.39 -0.18
CA ASN A 79 7.49 10.38 -1.60
C ASN A 79 9.02 10.26 -1.82
N LEU A 80 9.80 10.12 -0.75
CA LEU A 80 11.24 9.91 -0.84
C LEU A 80 11.54 8.41 -0.96
N MET A 81 12.43 8.06 -1.90
CA MET A 81 12.98 6.71 -2.06
C MET A 81 14.50 6.74 -1.99
N LEU A 82 15.08 5.78 -1.29
CA LEU A 82 16.51 5.62 -1.12
C LEU A 82 16.89 4.15 -1.35
N SER A 83 18.08 3.94 -1.94
CA SER A 83 18.71 2.62 -1.88
C SER A 83 19.04 2.27 -0.43
N TRP A 84 18.81 1.02 -0.05
CA TRP A 84 18.99 0.54 1.31
C TRP A 84 19.99 -0.60 1.34
N SER A 85 21.01 -0.50 2.20
CA SER A 85 22.16 -1.42 2.20
C SER A 85 21.86 -2.88 2.56
N PRO A 86 20.97 -3.20 3.53
CA PRO A 86 20.69 -4.58 3.92
C PRO A 86 20.23 -5.44 2.75
N LYS A 87 20.81 -6.63 2.56
CA LYS A 87 20.45 -7.56 1.49
C LYS A 87 19.63 -8.75 1.98
N LYS A 88 19.64 -8.99 3.29
CA LYS A 88 18.90 -10.06 3.97
C LYS A 88 18.47 -9.61 5.36
N MET A 89 17.65 -10.41 6.05
CA MET A 89 17.05 -10.01 7.33
C MET A 89 18.10 -9.82 8.42
N SER A 90 19.12 -10.67 8.44
CA SER A 90 20.24 -10.59 9.38
C SER A 90 21.12 -9.33 9.19
N ASP A 91 21.04 -8.65 8.05
CA ASP A 91 21.78 -7.40 7.81
C ASP A 91 21.04 -6.16 8.37
N ILE A 92 19.76 -6.32 8.73
CA ILE A 92 18.95 -5.22 9.26
C ILE A 92 19.40 -4.95 10.70
N THR A 93 19.88 -3.73 10.94
CA THR A 93 20.34 -3.27 12.24
C THR A 93 19.67 -1.94 12.59
N THR A 94 19.80 -1.53 13.85
CA THR A 94 19.41 -0.17 14.27
C THR A 94 20.14 0.90 13.47
N ASN A 95 21.41 0.66 13.12
CA ASN A 95 22.21 1.58 12.30
C ASN A 95 21.68 1.69 10.86
N SER A 96 21.28 0.57 10.23
CA SER A 96 20.69 0.62 8.88
C SER A 96 19.32 1.32 8.84
N LEU A 97 18.71 1.57 9.99
CA LEU A 97 17.43 2.26 10.16
C LEU A 97 17.59 3.63 10.87
N SER A 98 18.82 4.08 11.09
CA SER A 98 19.13 5.32 11.84
C SER A 98 18.51 6.58 11.25
N ILE A 99 18.23 6.59 9.95
CA ILE A 99 17.54 7.67 9.23
C ILE A 99 16.22 8.07 9.90
N PHE A 100 15.51 7.11 10.51
CA PHE A 100 14.23 7.38 11.20
C PHE A 100 14.36 8.20 12.48
N GLN A 101 15.57 8.41 13.01
CA GLN A 101 15.79 9.32 14.13
C GLN A 101 15.71 10.78 13.69
N VAL A 102 16.07 11.08 12.44
CA VAL A 102 16.23 12.44 11.92
C VAL A 102 15.14 12.86 10.95
N VAL A 103 14.50 11.90 10.27
CA VAL A 103 13.43 12.18 9.30
C VAL A 103 12.24 12.89 9.96
N ARG A 104 11.78 13.97 9.33
CA ARG A 104 10.60 14.73 9.76
C ARG A 104 9.71 15.04 8.54
N PRO A 105 8.38 15.05 8.71
CA PRO A 105 7.62 14.65 9.92
C PRO A 105 7.84 13.16 10.25
N ILE A 106 7.63 12.78 11.52
CA ILE A 106 7.85 11.39 11.96
C ILE A 106 6.75 10.52 11.33
N PRO A 107 7.10 9.45 10.59
CA PRO A 107 6.09 8.53 10.05
C PRO A 107 5.26 7.88 11.16
N GLU A 108 4.03 7.49 10.85
CA GLU A 108 3.18 6.80 11.83
C GLU A 108 3.59 5.34 12.01
N ILE A 109 4.06 4.72 10.92
CA ILE A 109 4.40 3.30 10.85
C ILE A 109 5.56 3.06 9.88
N LEU A 110 6.47 2.17 10.27
CA LEU A 110 7.41 1.50 9.37
C LEU A 110 6.91 0.10 9.06
N ILE A 111 6.79 -0.21 7.77
CA ILE A 111 6.51 -1.54 7.27
C ILE A 111 7.83 -2.15 6.78
N ILE A 112 8.25 -3.26 7.38
CA ILE A 112 9.42 -4.02 6.94
C ILE A 112 8.94 -5.14 6.00
N GLY A 113 9.37 -5.07 4.75
CA GLY A 113 9.25 -6.13 3.76
C GLY A 113 10.41 -7.10 3.91
N THR A 114 10.12 -8.30 4.39
CA THR A 114 11.11 -9.31 4.82
C THR A 114 11.54 -10.28 3.70
N GLY A 115 11.25 -9.95 2.44
CA GLY A 115 11.49 -10.78 1.26
C GLY A 115 10.28 -11.65 0.93
N ARG A 116 10.53 -12.91 0.58
CA ARG A 116 9.48 -13.87 0.16
C ARG A 116 8.51 -14.27 1.27
N TYR A 117 9.02 -14.42 2.48
CA TYR A 117 8.29 -14.96 3.63
C TYR A 117 8.40 -14.00 4.80
N ILE A 118 7.37 -13.99 5.64
CA ILE A 118 7.37 -13.20 6.87
C ILE A 118 8.46 -13.75 7.81
N GLN A 119 9.37 -12.89 8.21
CA GLN A 119 10.44 -13.24 9.15
C GLN A 119 10.31 -12.47 10.48
N PRO A 120 10.74 -13.07 11.61
CA PRO A 120 10.76 -12.38 12.89
C PRO A 120 11.75 -11.21 12.86
N VAL A 121 11.31 -10.06 13.36
CA VAL A 121 12.16 -8.88 13.52
C VAL A 121 12.81 -8.89 14.89
N ASP A 122 14.11 -8.62 14.93
CA ASP A 122 14.89 -8.49 16.15
C ASP A 122 14.20 -7.56 17.18
N PRO A 123 14.05 -7.99 18.45
CA PRO A 123 13.49 -7.17 19.51
C PRO A 123 14.17 -5.80 19.68
N GLU A 124 15.47 -5.68 19.43
CA GLU A 124 16.21 -4.42 19.48
C GLU A 124 15.75 -3.45 18.40
N ILE A 125 15.52 -3.93 17.18
CA ILE A 125 14.97 -3.12 16.07
C ILE A 125 13.57 -2.63 16.44
N ARG A 126 12.72 -3.49 17.01
CA ARG A 126 11.38 -3.11 17.46
C ARG A 126 11.44 -2.03 18.54
N LYS A 127 12.35 -2.16 19.51
CA LYS A 127 12.56 -1.18 20.58
C LYS A 127 13.06 0.15 20.01
N PHE A 128 14.01 0.09 19.08
CA PHE A 128 14.58 1.26 18.40
C PHE A 128 13.51 2.05 17.65
N ILE A 129 12.72 1.39 16.78
CA ILE A 129 11.67 2.08 16.01
C ILE A 129 10.57 2.60 16.93
N ARG A 130 10.18 1.85 17.98
CA ARG A 130 9.21 2.38 18.95
C ARG A 130 9.72 3.63 19.67
N SER A 131 11.03 3.75 19.89
CA SER A 131 11.63 4.93 20.54
C SER A 131 11.55 6.20 19.68
N THR A 132 11.38 6.08 18.36
CA THR A 132 11.14 7.24 17.48
C THR A 132 9.68 7.69 17.47
N GLY A 133 8.78 6.96 18.15
CA GLY A 133 7.32 7.20 18.12
C GLY A 133 6.58 6.45 17.02
N MET A 134 7.30 5.66 16.21
CA MET A 134 6.75 4.89 15.10
C MET A 134 6.21 3.53 15.54
N LYS A 135 5.15 3.06 14.87
CA LYS A 135 4.78 1.63 14.90
C LYS A 135 5.68 0.83 13.96
N LEU A 136 5.86 -0.46 14.23
CA LEU A 136 6.58 -1.37 13.35
C LEU A 136 5.72 -2.58 13.01
N GLU A 137 5.56 -2.83 11.72
CA GLU A 137 4.93 -4.02 11.17
C GLU A 137 5.91 -4.74 10.24
N ALA A 138 5.89 -6.07 10.26
CA ALA A 138 6.75 -6.89 9.42
C ALA A 138 5.91 -7.92 8.68
N VAL A 139 6.02 -7.90 7.36
CA VAL A 139 5.30 -8.78 6.44
C VAL A 139 6.23 -9.17 5.28
N ASP A 140 5.78 -10.02 4.36
CA ASP A 140 6.53 -10.26 3.11
C ASP A 140 6.53 -9.00 2.24
N SER A 141 7.55 -8.85 1.39
CA SER A 141 7.79 -7.61 0.66
C SER A 141 6.70 -7.26 -0.35
N ARG A 142 6.00 -8.27 -0.89
CA ARG A 142 4.82 -8.04 -1.74
C ARG A 142 3.74 -7.33 -0.93
N ASN A 143 3.31 -7.93 0.18
CA ASN A 143 2.29 -7.32 1.03
C ASN A 143 2.74 -5.97 1.60
N ALA A 144 4.03 -5.82 1.96
CA ALA A 144 4.57 -4.56 2.43
C ALA A 144 4.43 -3.44 1.40
N SER A 145 4.78 -3.70 0.14
CA SER A 145 4.66 -2.72 -0.95
C SER A 145 3.20 -2.30 -1.21
N SER A 146 2.26 -3.25 -1.18
CA SER A 146 0.82 -2.94 -1.33
C SER A 146 0.29 -2.14 -0.14
N THR A 147 0.65 -2.50 1.09
CA THR A 147 0.25 -1.74 2.28
C THR A 147 0.84 -0.33 2.25
N TYR A 148 2.10 -0.17 1.84
CA TYR A 148 2.70 1.16 1.66
C TYR A 148 1.90 2.03 0.70
N ASN A 149 1.57 1.50 -0.49
CA ASN A 149 0.80 2.24 -1.49
C ASN A 149 -0.51 2.76 -0.92
N ILE A 150 -1.28 1.90 -0.25
CA ILE A 150 -2.58 2.25 0.31
C ILE A 150 -2.44 3.35 1.36
N LEU A 151 -1.49 3.21 2.28
CA LEU A 151 -1.29 4.21 3.34
C LEU A 151 -0.76 5.54 2.78
N ASN A 152 0.09 5.49 1.76
CA ASN A 152 0.60 6.68 1.10
C ASN A 152 -0.51 7.41 0.32
N GLU A 153 -1.37 6.67 -0.37
CA GLU A 153 -2.54 7.19 -1.08
C GLU A 153 -3.58 7.83 -0.14
N GLU A 154 -3.74 7.28 1.06
CA GLU A 154 -4.54 7.88 2.14
C GLU A 154 -3.96 9.22 2.65
N GLY A 155 -2.78 9.63 2.18
CA GLY A 155 -2.10 10.85 2.61
C GLY A 155 -1.42 10.73 3.97
N ARG A 156 -1.24 9.50 4.48
CA ARG A 156 -0.55 9.24 5.75
C ARG A 156 0.96 9.25 5.54
N ILE A 157 1.68 9.68 6.56
CA ILE A 157 3.14 9.64 6.54
C ILE A 157 3.57 8.21 6.91
N VAL A 158 3.79 7.39 5.89
CA VAL A 158 4.21 6.00 6.02
C VAL A 158 5.67 5.83 5.60
N ALA A 159 6.36 4.88 6.24
CA ALA A 159 7.68 4.42 5.82
C ALA A 159 7.66 2.93 5.44
N ALA A 160 8.51 2.55 4.49
CA ALA A 160 8.77 1.16 4.16
C ALA A 160 10.27 0.89 4.08
N ALA A 161 10.69 -0.30 4.51
CA ALA A 161 12.04 -0.82 4.29
C ALA A 161 11.89 -2.23 3.70
N LEU A 162 12.25 -2.41 2.43
CA LEU A 162 11.87 -3.56 1.62
C LEU A 162 13.10 -4.31 1.12
N LEU A 163 13.17 -5.60 1.45
CA LEU A 163 14.10 -6.55 0.84
C LEU A 163 13.48 -7.15 -0.44
N PRO A 164 14.23 -7.40 -1.52
CA PRO A 164 13.72 -8.06 -2.72
C PRO A 164 13.09 -9.43 -2.46
N TYR A 165 12.20 -9.86 -3.35
CA TYR A 165 11.47 -11.13 -3.18
C TYR A 165 12.39 -12.35 -3.17
N GLY A 166 13.48 -12.32 -3.94
CA GLY A 166 14.42 -13.44 -4.06
C GLY A 166 15.38 -13.59 -2.89
N VAL A 167 15.31 -12.70 -1.89
CA VAL A 167 16.15 -12.77 -0.71
C VAL A 167 15.82 -14.03 0.09
N SER A 168 16.85 -14.84 0.30
CA SER A 168 16.87 -15.98 1.20
C SER A 168 17.91 -15.70 2.28
N ASP A 169 17.57 -16.03 3.52
CA ASP A 169 18.48 -15.88 4.67
C ASP A 169 19.57 -16.96 4.70
#